data_AF-A0AAV3EDR5-F1
#
_entry.id   AF-A0AAV3EDR5-F1
#
_cell.length_a   1.000
_cell.length_b   1.000
_cell.length_c   1.000
_cell.angle_alpha   90.00
_cell.angle_beta   90.00
_cell.angle_gamma   90.00
#
_symmetry.space_group_name_H-M   'P 1'
#
loop_
_entity.id
_entity.type
_entity.pdbx_description
1 polymer ?
#
loop_
_entity_poly.entity_id
_entity_poly.type
_entity_poly.pdbx_seq_one_letter_code
_entity_poly.pdbx_strand_id
1 'polypeptide(L)' 'MIIIFLLGIALFTAGLFLKKHLGWQLIFLCLGIFFISIPFLLAAYYIWIMRTI' A
#
# COMPACT_ATOMS: atom_id res chain seq x y z
N MET A 1 2.00 3.85 -11.27
CA MET A 1 2.34 2.97 -10.11
C MET A 1 3.06 3.71 -9.00
N ILE A 2 4.14 4.44 -9.31
CA ILE A 2 4.91 5.22 -8.30
C ILE A 2 4.04 6.19 -7.50
N ILE A 3 3.09 6.89 -8.12
CA ILE A 3 2.18 7.81 -7.42
C ILE A 3 1.32 7.07 -6.38
N ILE A 4 0.79 5.89 -6.73
CA ILE A 4 -0.05 5.06 -5.84
C ILE A 4 0.79 4.50 -4.68
N PHE A 5 2.02 4.08 -4.96
CA PHE A 5 2.96 3.62 -3.96
C PHE A 5 3.32 4.72 -2.95
N LEU A 6 3.65 5.92 -3.44
CA LEU A 6 3.95 7.09 -2.61
C LEU A 6 2.75 7.50 -1.75
N LEU A 7 1.54 7.46 -2.32
CA LEU A 7 0.31 7.71 -1.59
C LEU A 7 0.12 6.70 -0.45
N GLY A 8 0.37 5.41 -0.71
CA GLY A 8 0.32 4.37 0.31
C GLY A 8 1.31 4.60 1.46
N ILE A 9 2.55 5.00 1.15
CA ILE A 9 3.56 5.36 2.16
C ILE A 9 3.11 6.57 2.99
N ALA A 10 2.54 7.59 2.34
CA ALA A 10 2.05 8.79 3.04
C ALA A 10 0.89 8.46 3.99
N LEU A 11 -0.06 7.61 3.56
CA LEU A 11 -1.16 7.16 4.42
C LEU A 11 -0.67 6.28 5.57
N PHE A 12 0.28 5.39 5.31
CA PHE A 12 0.88 4.53 6.34
C PHE A 12 1.62 5.35 7.40
N THR A 13 2.44 6.32 6.98
CA THR A 13 3.14 7.23 7.89
C THR A 13 2.17 8.10 8.67
N ALA A 14 1.15 8.68 8.03
CA ALA A 14 0.09 9.42 8.72
C ALA A 14 -0.62 8.58 9.79
N GLY A 15 -0.90 7.30 9.50
CA GLY A 15 -1.45 6.34 10.47
C GLY A 15 -0.55 6.14 11.70
N LEU A 16 0.77 6.05 11.52
CA LEU A 16 1.73 5.91 12.64
C LEU A 16 1.78 7.14 13.56
N PHE A 17 1.55 8.34 13.01
CA PHE A 17 1.49 9.58 13.80
C PHE A 17 0.15 9.74 14.54
N LEU A 18 -0.90 9.04 14.12
CA LEU A 18 -2.25 9.11 14.70
C LEU A 18 -2.39 8.28 16.00
N LYS A 19 -1.51 8.49 16.98
CA LYS A 19 -1.50 7.70 18.24
C LYS A 19 -2.74 7.89 19.14
N LYS A 20 -3.52 8.95 18.93
CA LYS A 20 -4.63 9.34 19.83
C LYS A 20 -5.94 8.61 19.53
N HIS A 21 -6.11 8.07 18.33
CA HIS A 21 -7.34 7.42 17.89
C HIS A 21 -7.04 6.05 17.26
N LEU A 22 -7.03 5.02 18.11
CA LEU A 22 -6.61 3.66 17.76
C LEU A 22 -7.40 3.06 16.57
N GLY A 23 -8.71 3.37 16.46
CA GLY A 23 -9.54 2.93 15.34
C GLY A 23 -9.16 3.58 14.00
N TRP A 24 -8.95 4.91 14.00
CA TRP A 24 -8.52 5.63 12.80
C TRP A 24 -7.10 5.24 12.39
N GLN A 25 -6.21 5.05 13.36
CA GLN A 25 -4.85 4.55 13.12
C GLN A 25 -4.86 3.22 12.36
N LEU A 26 -5.67 2.25 12.78
CA LEU A 26 -5.79 0.96 12.09
C LEU A 26 -6.29 1.11 10.65
N ILE A 27 -7.28 1.99 10.42
CA ILE A 27 -7.82 2.24 9.08
C ILE A 27 -6.73 2.82 8.16
N PHE A 28 -5.99 3.83 8.62
CA PHE A 28 -4.91 4.45 7.84
C PHE A 28 -3.75 3.48 7.59
N LEU A 29 -3.39 2.66 8.57
CA LEU A 29 -2.36 1.63 8.41
C LEU A 29 -2.78 0.57 7.38
N CYS A 30 -4.00 0.03 7.49
CA CYS A 30 -4.52 -0.96 6.53
C CYS A 30 -4.62 -0.39 5.12
N LEU A 31 -5.15 0.82 4.96
CA LEU A 31 -5.23 1.49 3.65
C LEU A 31 -3.82 1.73 3.08
N GLY A 32 -2.89 2.23 3.90
CA GLY A 32 -1.51 2.45 3.48
C GLY A 32 -0.85 1.17 2.98
N ILE A 33 -0.93 0.08 3.75
CA ILE A 33 -0.40 -1.24 3.36
C ILE A 33 -1.04 -1.75 2.07
N PHE A 34 -2.36 -1.59 1.93
CA PHE A 34 -3.08 -2.01 0.74
C PHE A 34 -2.55 -1.29 -0.51
N PHE A 35 -2.45 0.04 -0.47
CA PHE A 35 -1.93 0.83 -1.60
C PHE A 35 -0.45 0.55 -1.91
N ILE A 36 0.36 0.29 -0.89
CA ILE A 36 1.76 -0.13 -1.06
C ILE A 36 1.85 -1.48 -1.78
N SER A 37 0.92 -2.40 -1.50
CA SER A 37 0.96 -3.78 -2.02
C SER A 37 0.51 -3.89 -3.48
N ILE A 38 -0.41 -3.04 -3.93
CA ILE A 38 -0.93 -3.01 -5.32
C ILE A 38 0.19 -3.04 -6.39
N PRO A 39 1.20 -2.15 -6.34
CA PRO A 39 2.23 -2.13 -7.38
C PRO A 39 3.08 -3.41 -7.41
N PHE A 40 3.35 -4.04 -6.26
CA PHE A 40 4.08 -5.30 -6.23
C PHE A 40 3.24 -6.46 -6.76
N LEU A 41 1.95 -6.50 -6.44
CA LEU A 41 1.03 -7.50 -6.95
C LEU A 41 0.94 -7.42 -8.48
N LEU A 42 0.82 -6.21 -9.02
CA LEU A 42 0.78 -5.99 -10.46
C LEU A 42 2.11 -6.37 -11.12
N ALA A 43 3.26 -6.03 -10.51
CA ALA A 43 4.57 -6.44 -11.01
C ALA A 43 4.72 -7.98 -11.03
N ALA A 44 4.31 -8.66 -9.96
CA ALA A 44 4.30 -10.12 -9.89
C ALA A 44 3.40 -10.75 -10.96
N TYR A 45 2.23 -10.15 -11.20
CA TYR A 45 1.32 -10.56 -12.27
C TYR A 45 1.95 -10.42 -13.66
N TYR A 46 2.62 -9.31 -13.94
CA TYR A 46 3.33 -9.12 -15.21
C TYR A 46 4.46 -10.14 -15.41
N ILE A 47 5.25 -10.42 -14.36
CA ILE A 47 6.31 -11.44 -14.40
C ILE A 47 5.71 -12.82 -14.66
N TRP A 48 4.57 -13.13 -14.01
CA TRP A 48 3.88 -14.40 -14.22
C TRP A 48 3.39 -14.55 -15.66
N ILE A 49 2.75 -13.52 -16.22
CA ILE A 49 2.31 -13.52 -17.63
C ILE A 49 3.48 -13.75 -18.58
N MET A 50 4.59 -13.00 -18.41
CA MET A 50 5.77 -13.14 -19.27
C MET A 50 6.42 -14.52 -19.18
N ARG A 51 6.20 -15.26 -18.08
CA ARG A 51 6.70 -16.64 -17.92
C ARG A 51 5.78 -17.67 -18.57
N THR A 52 4.48 -17.38 -18.66
CA THR A 52 3.47 -18.30 -19.20
C THR A 52 3.25 -18.18 -20.72
N ILE A 53 3.63 -17.05 -21.31
CA ILE A 53 3.65 -16.81 -22.77
C ILE A 53 5.00 -17.25 -23.33
#